data_AF-A0AAQ0A766-F1
#
_entry.id   AF-A0AAQ0A766-F1
#
_cell.length_a   1.000
_cell.length_b   1.000
_cell.length_c   1.000
_cell.angle_alpha   90.00
_cell.angle_beta   90.00
_cell.angle_gamma   90.00
#
_symmetry.space_group_name_H-M   'P 1'
#
loop_
_entity.id
_entity.type
_entity.pdbx_description
1 polymer ?
#
loop_
_entity_poly.entity_id
_entity_poly.type
_entity_poly.pdbx_seq_one_letter_code
_entity_poly.pdbx_strand_id
1 'polypeptide(L)'
;MIWEKTVLYGLQGTLLIKKQQLEQLKNCQTELEADKKEFDDSKDSIKKPELSPTTWQGSLADSFKNVRSDMKTAYNDICGKQLNEVFKQLKEKISSLNDDIDSLGKDISSLKTKIEKLEKEEREARR
;
A
#
# COMPACT_ATOMS: atom_id res chain seq x y z
N MET A 1 0.20 -3.14 -39.13
CA MET A 1 -1.11 -2.87 -38.49
C MET A 1 -1.55 -3.93 -37.48
N ILE A 2 -1.60 -5.23 -37.84
CA ILE A 2 -2.05 -6.28 -36.91
C ILE A 2 -1.18 -6.29 -35.63
N TRP A 3 0.13 -6.19 -35.80
CA TRP A 3 1.08 -6.18 -34.69
C TRP A 3 0.89 -4.96 -33.76
N GLU A 4 0.73 -3.75 -34.30
CA GLU A 4 0.49 -2.54 -33.50
C GLU A 4 -0.80 -2.63 -32.68
N LYS A 5 -1.86 -3.20 -33.26
CA LYS A 5 -3.13 -3.43 -32.55
C LYS A 5 -2.96 -4.46 -31.43
N THR A 6 -2.22 -5.54 -31.66
CA THR A 6 -1.89 -6.52 -30.61
C THR A 6 -1.12 -5.89 -29.45
N VAL A 7 -0.11 -5.08 -29.75
CA VAL A 7 0.66 -4.35 -28.72
C VAL A 7 -0.25 -3.40 -27.95
N LEU A 8 -1.12 -2.66 -28.65
CA LEU A 8 -2.07 -1.73 -28.02
C LEU A 8 -2.97 -2.46 -27.01
N TYR A 9 -3.55 -3.61 -27.39
CA TYR A 9 -4.38 -4.40 -26.47
C TYR A 9 -3.59 -4.91 -25.27
N GLY A 10 -2.35 -5.36 -25.47
CA GLY A 10 -1.47 -5.79 -24.38
C GLY A 10 -1.17 -4.67 -23.37
N LEU A 11 -0.87 -3.47 -23.88
CA LEU A 11 -0.64 -2.28 -23.03
C LEU A 11 -1.92 -1.87 -22.27
N GLN A 12 -3.09 -1.92 -22.93
CA GLN A 12 -4.37 -1.63 -22.28
C GLN A 12 -4.70 -2.62 -21.16
N GLY A 13 -4.46 -3.92 -21.39
CA GLY A 13 -4.61 -4.94 -20.36
C GLY A 13 -3.67 -4.71 -19.18
N THR A 14 -2.41 -4.39 -19.45
CA THR A 14 -1.41 -4.08 -18.41
C THR A 14 -1.81 -2.84 -17.60
N LEU A 15 -2.29 -1.79 -18.27
CA LEU A 15 -2.78 -0.57 -17.62
C LEU A 15 -3.95 -0.86 -16.68
N LEU A 16 -4.90 -1.68 -17.12
CA LEU A 16 -6.06 -2.08 -16.29
C LEU A 16 -5.61 -2.82 -15.03
N ILE A 17 -4.72 -3.80 -15.18
CA ILE A 17 -4.17 -4.58 -14.06
C ILE A 17 -3.47 -3.65 -13.05
N LYS A 18 -2.62 -2.73 -13.53
CA LYS A 18 -1.91 -1.79 -12.64
C LYS A 18 -2.87 -0.85 -11.90
N LYS A 19 -3.93 -0.39 -12.56
CA LYS A 19 -4.97 0.42 -11.89
C LYS A 19 -5.69 -0.34 -10.78
N GLN A 20 -5.99 -1.62 -11.01
CA GLN A 20 -6.58 -2.49 -9.97
C GLN A 20 -5.61 -2.71 -8.81
N GLN A 21 -4.33 -2.96 -9.08
CA GLN A 21 -3.30 -3.10 -8.05
C GLN A 21 -3.15 -1.82 -7.22
N LEU A 22 -3.20 -0.65 -7.85
CA LEU A 22 -3.15 0.64 -7.18
C LEU A 22 -4.36 0.82 -6.24
N GLU A 23 -5.56 0.47 -6.69
CA GLU A 23 -6.77 0.51 -5.87
C GLU A 23 -6.66 -0.42 -4.66
N GLN A 24 -6.21 -1.65 -4.86
CA GLN A 24 -5.98 -2.62 -3.78
C GLN A 24 -4.97 -2.10 -2.75
N LEU A 25 -3.87 -1.49 -3.19
CA LEU A 25 -2.87 -0.92 -2.28
C LEU A 25 -3.41 0.27 -1.48
N LYS A 26 -4.22 1.14 -2.10
CA LYS A 26 -4.87 2.26 -1.38
C LYS A 26 -5.87 1.76 -0.34
N ASN A 27 -6.61 0.71 -0.64
CA ASN A 27 -7.53 0.09 0.32
C ASN A 27 -6.75 -0.53 1.47
N CYS A 28 -5.70 -1.31 1.17
CA CYS A 28 -4.82 -1.89 2.19
C CYS A 28 -4.18 -0.82 3.09
N GLN A 29 -3.73 0.31 2.51
CA GLN A 29 -3.21 1.43 3.30
C GLN A 29 -4.27 1.96 4.28
N THR A 30 -5.51 2.13 3.81
CA THR A 30 -6.62 2.65 4.63
C THR A 30 -6.97 1.69 5.77
N GLU A 31 -7.04 0.39 5.49
CA GLU A 31 -7.29 -0.66 6.48
C GLU A 31 -6.17 -0.67 7.54
N LEU A 32 -4.90 -0.67 7.12
CA LEU A 32 -3.77 -0.63 8.05
C LEU A 32 -3.74 0.65 8.89
N GLU A 33 -4.15 1.81 8.35
CA GLU A 33 -4.25 3.06 9.11
C GLU A 33 -5.30 2.96 10.22
N ALA A 34 -6.42 2.29 9.94
CA ALA A 34 -7.44 1.98 10.94
C ALA A 34 -6.91 1.01 12.02
N ASP A 35 -6.27 -0.09 11.61
CA ASP A 35 -5.67 -1.07 12.53
C ASP A 35 -4.61 -0.43 13.42
N LYS A 36 -3.73 0.40 12.85
CA LYS A 36 -2.72 1.14 13.60
C LYS A 36 -3.37 2.05 14.64
N LYS A 37 -4.46 2.72 14.28
CA LYS A 37 -5.16 3.61 15.19
C LYS A 37 -5.81 2.82 16.34
N GLU A 38 -6.53 1.74 16.04
CA GLU A 38 -7.15 0.90 17.07
C GLU A 38 -6.11 0.30 18.03
N PHE A 39 -4.99 -0.16 17.47
CA PHE A 39 -3.90 -0.70 18.27
C PHE A 39 -3.25 0.38 19.14
N ASP A 40 -3.01 1.59 18.63
CA ASP A 40 -2.45 2.69 19.43
C ASP A 40 -3.43 3.18 20.52
N ASP A 41 -4.72 3.27 20.21
CA ASP A 41 -5.77 3.61 21.18
C ASP A 41 -5.85 2.57 22.33
N SER A 42 -5.52 1.30 22.04
CA SER A 42 -5.47 0.21 23.02
C SER A 42 -4.23 0.24 23.93
N LYS A 43 -3.21 1.03 23.60
CA LYS A 43 -1.92 1.04 24.30
C LYS A 43 -2.02 1.35 25.79
N ASP A 44 -2.94 2.23 26.18
CA ASP A 44 -3.10 2.61 27.59
C ASP A 44 -3.80 1.55 28.44
N SER A 45 -4.46 0.56 27.80
CA SER A 45 -5.10 -0.55 28.52
C SER A 45 -4.09 -1.39 29.30
N ILE A 46 -2.84 -1.52 28.82
CA ILE A 46 -1.78 -2.31 29.48
C ILE A 46 -1.38 -1.72 30.84
N LYS A 47 -1.68 -0.43 31.07
CA LYS A 47 -1.40 0.25 32.34
C LYS A 47 -2.47 -0.06 33.40
N LYS A 48 -3.62 -0.62 33.01
CA LYS A 48 -4.77 -0.87 33.89
C LYS A 48 -4.82 -2.34 34.33
N PRO A 49 -5.23 -2.63 35.60
CA PRO A 49 -5.44 -1.67 36.70
C PRO A 49 -4.10 -1.07 37.17
N GLU A 50 -4.15 0.08 37.84
CA GLU A 50 -2.96 0.66 38.48
C GLU A 50 -2.44 -0.28 39.58
N LEU A 51 -1.12 -0.45 39.63
CA LEU A 51 -0.47 -1.25 40.66
C LEU A 51 0.11 -0.31 41.71
N SER A 52 -0.31 -0.47 42.96
CA SER A 52 0.31 0.20 44.10
C SER A 52 1.13 -0.80 44.92
N PRO A 53 2.30 -0.39 45.46
CA PRO A 53 3.03 -1.18 46.45
C PRO A 53 2.17 -1.59 47.65
N THR A 54 1.11 -0.84 47.96
CA THR A 54 0.21 -1.10 49.08
C THR A 54 -0.88 -2.13 48.78
N THR A 55 -1.14 -2.45 47.51
CA THR A 55 -2.20 -3.40 47.11
C THR A 55 -1.68 -4.71 46.55
N TRP A 56 -0.48 -4.74 45.95
CA TRP A 56 0.11 -5.98 45.43
C TRP A 56 1.65 -5.93 45.42
N GLN A 57 2.29 -6.86 46.12
CA GLN A 57 3.74 -6.94 46.32
C GLN A 57 4.27 -8.38 46.28
N GLY A 58 5.60 -8.53 46.19
CA GLY A 58 6.29 -9.82 46.12
C GLY A 58 6.59 -10.28 44.68
N SER A 59 7.20 -11.45 44.56
CA SER A 59 7.75 -11.95 43.28
C SER A 59 6.75 -12.06 42.13
N LEU A 60 5.47 -12.36 42.42
CA LEU A 60 4.41 -12.35 41.41
C LEU A 60 4.10 -10.94 40.90
N ALA A 61 4.08 -9.94 41.80
CA ALA A 61 3.86 -8.55 41.42
C ALA A 61 5.00 -8.01 40.55
N ASP A 62 6.24 -8.39 40.87
CA ASP A 62 7.42 -8.02 40.09
C ASP A 62 7.41 -8.69 38.70
N SER A 63 7.06 -9.98 38.66
CA SER A 63 6.91 -10.73 37.40
C SER A 63 5.83 -10.11 36.50
N PHE A 64 4.69 -9.70 37.07
CA PHE A 64 3.64 -9.03 36.32
C PHE A 64 4.06 -7.63 35.80
N LYS A 65 4.83 -6.86 36.57
CA LYS A 65 5.42 -5.59 36.09
C LYS A 65 6.37 -5.81 34.90
N ASN A 66 7.17 -6.88 34.93
CA ASN A 66 8.04 -7.24 33.81
C ASN A 66 7.22 -7.52 32.55
N VAL A 67 6.15 -8.33 32.65
CA VAL A 67 5.23 -8.59 31.53
C VAL A 67 4.66 -7.28 30.96
N ARG A 68 4.25 -6.33 31.80
CA ARG A 68 3.77 -5.02 31.32
C ARG A 68 4.85 -4.19 30.62
N SER A 69 6.09 -4.26 31.09
CA SER A 69 7.24 -3.60 30.45
C SER A 69 7.52 -4.21 29.07
N ASP A 70 7.46 -5.53 28.97
CA ASP A 70 7.65 -6.26 27.71
C ASP A 70 6.53 -5.91 26.71
N MET A 71 5.28 -5.91 27.16
CA MET A 71 4.13 -5.48 26.35
C MET A 71 4.30 -4.04 25.86
N LYS A 72 4.71 -3.10 26.74
CA LYS A 72 4.96 -1.71 26.35
C LYS A 72 6.04 -1.60 25.28
N THR A 73 7.10 -2.39 25.40
CA THR A 73 8.19 -2.45 24.43
C THR A 73 7.69 -2.97 23.09
N ALA A 74 6.92 -4.06 23.09
CA ALA A 74 6.30 -4.61 21.88
C ALA A 74 5.36 -3.60 21.20
N TYR A 75 4.51 -2.90 21.96
CA TYR A 75 3.66 -1.82 21.44
C TYR A 75 4.47 -0.74 20.73
N ASN A 76 5.56 -0.28 21.34
CA ASN A 76 6.41 0.75 20.75
C ASN A 76 7.12 0.26 19.49
N ASP A 77 7.55 -0.99 19.44
CA ASP A 77 8.20 -1.55 18.26
C ASP A 77 7.21 -1.72 17.10
N ILE A 78 6.02 -2.27 17.35
CA ILE A 78 4.99 -2.46 16.33
C ILE A 78 4.49 -1.11 15.79
N CYS A 79 3.97 -0.22 16.66
CA CYS A 79 3.42 1.07 16.24
C CYS A 79 4.48 2.06 15.75
N GLY A 80 5.64 2.08 16.43
CA GLY A 80 6.66 3.11 16.23
C GLY A 80 7.66 2.78 15.14
N LYS A 81 7.86 1.50 14.83
CA LYS A 81 8.87 1.06 13.86
C LYS A 81 8.28 0.21 12.75
N GLN A 82 7.69 -0.94 13.07
CA GLN A 82 7.26 -1.91 12.06
C GLN A 82 6.16 -1.34 11.15
N LEU A 83 5.08 -0.81 11.72
CA LEU A 83 3.98 -0.24 10.94
C LEU A 83 4.43 1.01 10.16
N ASN A 84 5.29 1.85 10.74
CA ASN A 84 5.82 3.03 10.04
C ASN A 84 6.66 2.64 8.81
N GLU A 85 7.47 1.58 8.91
CA GLU A 85 8.24 1.05 7.77
C GLU A 85 7.31 0.49 6.69
N VAL A 86 6.28 -0.28 7.08
CA VAL A 86 5.26 -0.80 6.14
C VAL A 86 4.54 0.35 5.42
N PHE A 87 4.13 1.40 6.13
CA PHE A 87 3.50 2.57 5.50
C PHE A 87 4.41 3.30 4.53
N LYS A 88 5.71 3.39 4.85
CA LYS A 88 6.69 3.97 3.94
C LYS A 88 6.78 3.15 2.65
N GLN A 89 6.93 1.83 2.76
CA GLN A 89 7.00 0.93 1.61
C GLN A 89 5.71 0.95 0.76
N LEU A 90 4.53 1.00 1.40
CA LEU A 90 3.25 1.15 0.71
C LEU A 90 3.19 2.45 -0.10
N LYS A 91 3.57 3.58 0.51
CA LYS A 91 3.58 4.89 -0.16
C LYS A 91 4.55 4.91 -1.35
N GLU A 92 5.74 4.35 -1.19
CA GLU A 92 6.72 4.22 -2.27
C GLU A 92 6.16 3.38 -3.42
N LYS A 93 5.51 2.24 -3.11
CA LYS A 93 4.93 1.36 -4.13
C LYS A 93 3.73 1.99 -4.84
N ILE A 94 2.87 2.71 -4.12
CA ILE A 94 1.76 3.48 -4.68
C ILE A 94 2.30 4.55 -5.63
N SER A 95 3.34 5.30 -5.24
CA SER A 95 3.97 6.30 -6.10
C SER A 95 4.50 5.67 -7.38
N SER A 96 5.28 4.59 -7.27
CA SER A 96 5.84 3.87 -8.41
C SER A 96 4.75 3.34 -9.36
N LEU A 97 3.63 2.84 -8.84
CA LEU A 97 2.52 2.39 -9.68
C LEU A 97 1.80 3.53 -10.41
N ASN A 98 1.66 4.70 -9.78
CA ASN A 98 1.11 5.87 -10.47
C ASN A 98 2.02 6.28 -11.63
N ASP A 99 3.34 6.33 -11.41
CA ASP A 99 4.31 6.67 -12.47
C ASP A 99 4.23 5.67 -13.64
N ASP A 100 4.13 4.37 -13.33
CA ASP A 100 3.95 3.31 -14.35
C ASP A 100 2.65 3.49 -15.14
N ILE A 101 1.54 3.80 -14.46
CA ILE A 101 0.22 4.03 -15.07
C ILE A 101 0.28 5.23 -16.03
N ASP A 102 0.93 6.31 -15.61
CA ASP A 102 1.07 7.52 -16.41
C ASP A 102 1.96 7.27 -17.64
N SER A 103 3.06 6.53 -17.47
CA SER A 103 3.93 6.14 -18.59
C SER A 103 3.16 5.28 -19.61
N LEU A 104 2.46 4.24 -19.14
CA LEU A 104 1.66 3.38 -20.01
C LEU A 104 0.54 4.16 -20.71
N GLY A 105 -0.07 5.13 -20.04
CA GLY A 105 -1.07 6.02 -20.64
C GLY A 105 -0.51 6.83 -21.82
N LYS A 106 0.72 7.34 -21.70
CA LYS A 106 1.43 8.03 -22.78
C LYS A 106 1.76 7.08 -23.93
N ASP A 107 2.26 5.89 -23.63
CA ASP A 107 2.60 4.88 -24.64
C ASP A 107 1.37 4.44 -25.45
N ILE A 108 0.25 4.18 -24.77
CA ILE A 108 -1.03 3.85 -25.40
C ILE A 108 -1.50 4.99 -26.31
N SER A 109 -1.39 6.23 -25.86
CA SER A 109 -1.81 7.41 -26.64
C SER A 109 -0.95 7.57 -27.90
N SER A 110 0.36 7.46 -27.77
CA SER A 110 1.31 7.51 -28.88
C SER A 110 1.03 6.40 -29.91
N LEU A 111 0.79 5.18 -29.44
CA LEU A 111 0.52 4.04 -30.32
C LEU A 111 -0.82 4.16 -31.06
N LYS A 112 -1.86 4.71 -30.40
CA LYS A 112 -3.13 5.03 -31.06
C LYS A 112 -2.94 6.00 -32.22
N THR A 113 -2.24 7.12 -31.98
CA THR A 113 -1.93 8.10 -33.03
C THR A 113 -1.16 7.47 -34.19
N LYS A 114 -0.21 6.57 -33.90
CA LYS A 114 0.52 5.83 -34.93
C LYS A 114 -0.41 4.93 -35.76
N ILE A 115 -1.31 4.20 -35.12
CA ILE A 115 -2.28 3.32 -35.81
C ILE A 115 -3.19 4.15 -36.71
N GLU A 116 -3.73 5.27 -36.23
CA GLU A 116 -4.61 6.16 -37.00
C GLU A 116 -3.92 6.69 -38.26
N LYS A 117 -2.63 7.07 -38.14
CA LYS A 117 -1.81 7.50 -39.28
C LYS A 117 -1.66 6.39 -40.30
N LEU A 118 -1.29 5.18 -39.88
CA LEU A 118 -1.14 4.02 -40.78
C LEU A 118 -2.46 3.67 -41.49
N GLU A 119 -3.59 3.75 -40.78
CA GLU A 119 -4.92 3.50 -41.35
C GLU A 119 -5.34 4.56 -42.38
N LYS A 120 -4.86 5.80 -42.22
CA LYS A 120 -5.08 6.87 -43.20
C LYS A 120 -4.25 6.63 -44.45
N GLU A 121 -2.96 6.35 -44.30
CA GLU A 121 -2.03 6.07 -45.40
C GLU A 121 -2.50 4.87 -46.24
N GLU A 122 -2.99 3.80 -45.61
CA GLU A 122 -3.52 2.64 -46.33
C GLU A 122 -4.81 2.97 -47.12
N ARG A 123 -5.69 3.81 -46.56
CA ARG A 123 -6.90 4.26 -47.27
C ARG A 123 -6.57 5.12 -48.48
N GLU A 124 -5.53 5.94 -48.39
CA GLU A 124 -5.06 6.79 -49.49
C GLU A 124 -4.38 5.94 -50.58
N ALA A 125 -3.58 4.95 -50.21
CA ALA A 125 -2.91 4.06 -51.17
C ALA A 125 -3.87 3.12 -51.93
N ARG A 126 -5.09 2.89 -51.40
CA ARG A 126 -6.13 2.08 -52.02
C ARG A 126 -7.09 2.87 -52.92
N ARG A 127 -6.94 4.20 -53.00
CA ARG A 127 -7.73 5.08 -53.88
C ARG A 127 -6.98 5.36 -55.17
#